data_AF-A0A6A1VIT4-F1
#
_entry.id   AF-A0A6A1VIT4-F1
#
_cell.length_a   1.000
_cell.length_b   1.000
_cell.length_c   1.000
_cell.angle_alpha   90.00
_cell.angle_beta   90.00
_cell.angle_gamma   90.00
#
_symmetry.space_group_name_H-M   'P 1'
#
loop_
_entity.id
_entity.type
_entity.pdbx_description
1 polymer ?
#
loop_
_entity_poly.entity_id
_entity_poly.type
_entity_poly.pdbx_seq_one_letter_code
_entity_poly.pdbx_strand_id
1 'polypeptide(L)'
;MQDQFDLDYTRHEDVRTVVETMMTARRTHRNRMHAYFKKFPSKEAALLKPHPDTTEEQWKELCDLFTSEAFMKRSEQNKKNRSKLTVNHAAGSRSFQRTRACMKNQESGNINPAELYKKNYTNKDGIWTSEGAREIYERMDAFQRKCDLEGKTYTEIEVYSEILGKKSGYVRGLGRAVKPPPSSTLTTQSSDLQHQLAKARDEIEAMRAAREKDLQEFAKKQAEMEATLRDHREEQRVEQERIRLEQEERMKREQERMRIEHEERIQLEQERMRKEQERLRAEISKELEKKMSSVMEKKMSDMSKRLFSQFGGSKR
;
A
#
# COMPACT_ATOMS: atom_id res chain seq x y z
N MET A 1 19.15 29.46 -24.48
CA MET A 1 19.25 28.78 -23.19
C MET A 1 18.89 29.82 -22.16
N GLN A 2 17.69 29.74 -21.55
CA GLN A 2 17.26 30.71 -20.54
C GLN A 2 18.08 30.43 -19.28
N ASP A 3 18.89 31.39 -18.85
CA ASP A 3 19.67 31.24 -17.62
C ASP A 3 18.72 31.27 -16.41
N GLN A 4 18.49 30.10 -15.81
CA GLN A 4 17.67 29.96 -14.61
C GLN A 4 18.56 30.22 -13.37
N PHE A 5 18.76 31.50 -13.04
CA PHE A 5 19.47 31.95 -11.84
C PHE A 5 18.56 32.11 -10.60
N ASP A 6 17.30 31.66 -10.69
CA ASP A 6 16.35 31.77 -9.58
C ASP A 6 16.71 30.77 -8.47
N LEU A 7 17.14 31.29 -7.32
CA LEU A 7 17.38 30.50 -6.11
C LEU A 7 16.05 30.07 -5.51
N ASP A 8 15.77 28.77 -5.50
CA ASP A 8 14.59 28.22 -4.84
C ASP A 8 14.90 27.95 -3.37
N TYR A 9 14.53 28.89 -2.50
CA TYR A 9 14.75 28.76 -1.05
C TYR A 9 13.89 27.67 -0.38
N THR A 10 12.98 27.01 -1.11
CA THR A 10 12.29 25.80 -0.63
C THR A 10 13.11 24.53 -0.90
N ARG A 11 14.04 24.58 -1.85
CA ARG A 11 14.93 23.47 -2.19
C ARG A 11 16.12 23.44 -1.24
N HIS A 12 16.24 22.33 -0.50
CA HIS A 12 17.31 22.13 0.49
C HIS A 12 18.73 22.31 -0.09
N GLU A 13 18.94 21.94 -1.35
CA GLU A 13 20.24 22.07 -2.02
C GLU A 13 20.65 23.52 -2.25
N ASP A 14 19.69 24.38 -2.60
CA ASP A 14 19.92 25.81 -2.86
C ASP A 14 20.19 26.53 -1.54
N VAL A 15 19.38 26.24 -0.52
CA VAL A 15 19.61 26.73 0.85
C VAL A 15 21.00 26.33 1.35
N ARG A 16 21.41 25.06 1.17
CA ARG A 16 22.75 24.59 1.55
C ARG A 16 23.83 25.38 0.82
N THR A 17 23.67 25.59 -0.48
CA THR A 17 24.66 26.28 -1.33
C THR A 17 24.82 27.74 -0.91
N VAL A 18 23.71 28.44 -0.65
CA VAL A 18 23.73 29.82 -0.13
C VAL A 18 24.45 29.88 1.22
N VAL A 19 24.11 29.01 2.16
CA VAL A 19 24.74 28.95 3.48
C VAL A 19 26.25 28.69 3.37
N GLU A 20 26.68 27.72 2.56
CA GLU A 20 28.09 27.40 2.36
C GLU A 20 28.87 28.57 1.74
N THR A 21 28.26 29.28 0.80
CA THR A 21 28.84 30.45 0.14
C THR A 21 29.00 31.60 1.13
N MET A 22 27.95 31.91 1.91
CA MET A 22 27.99 32.94 2.95
C MET A 22 29.03 32.62 4.03
N MET A 23 29.10 31.36 4.49
CA MET A 23 30.09 30.93 5.48
C MET A 23 31.52 31.05 4.94
N THR A 24 31.72 30.74 3.66
CA THR A 24 33.02 30.90 3.00
C THR A 24 33.41 32.37 2.88
N ALA A 25 32.49 33.25 2.47
CA ALA A 25 32.71 34.69 2.41
C ALA A 25 33.08 35.26 3.80
N ARG A 26 32.31 34.91 4.83
CA ARG A 26 32.57 35.31 6.22
C ARG A 26 33.95 34.85 6.71
N ARG A 27 34.34 33.60 6.42
CA ARG A 27 35.67 33.06 6.77
C ARG A 27 36.78 33.82 6.06
N THR A 28 36.63 34.10 4.76
CA THR A 28 37.60 34.85 3.98
C THR A 28 37.76 36.28 4.48
N HIS A 29 36.66 36.98 4.75
CA HIS A 29 36.68 38.31 5.35
C HIS A 29 37.43 38.29 6.70
N ARG A 30 37.05 37.40 7.63
CA ARG A 30 37.75 37.26 8.93
C ARG A 30 39.24 36.97 8.78
N ASN A 31 39.63 36.13 7.82
CA ASN A 31 41.04 35.83 7.58
C ASN A 31 41.82 37.07 7.12
N ARG A 32 41.23 37.91 6.26
CA ARG A 32 41.81 39.20 5.83
C ARG A 32 41.94 40.16 7.02
N MET A 33 40.89 40.29 7.83
CA MET A 33 40.90 41.12 9.04
C MET A 33 41.97 40.67 10.04
N HIS A 34 42.10 39.36 10.26
CA HIS A 34 43.12 38.80 11.15
C HIS A 34 44.55 39.00 10.61
N ALA A 35 44.74 38.93 9.28
CA ALA A 35 46.02 39.23 8.65
C ALA A 35 46.41 40.70 8.84
N TYR A 36 45.45 41.62 8.80
CA TYR A 36 45.67 43.03 9.11
C TYR A 36 45.95 43.25 10.60
N PHE A 37 45.16 42.65 11.50
CA PHE A 37 45.35 42.69 12.95
C PHE A 37 46.78 42.29 13.35
N LYS A 38 47.33 41.23 12.73
CA LYS A 38 48.69 40.74 12.97
C LYS A 38 49.82 41.71 12.61
N LYS A 39 49.53 42.83 11.92
CA LYS A 39 50.52 43.88 11.64
C LYS A 39 50.78 44.77 12.87
N PHE A 40 49.94 44.68 13.90
CA PHE A 40 50.06 45.48 15.12
C PHE A 40 50.64 44.63 16.27
N PRO A 41 51.44 45.25 17.16
CA PRO A 41 52.08 44.55 18.28
C PRO A 41 51.10 44.20 19.41
N SER A 42 50.00 44.94 19.55
CA SER A 42 49.00 44.73 20.60
C SER A 42 47.59 45.03 20.12
N LYS A 43 46.60 44.60 20.91
CA LYS A 43 45.18 44.87 20.67
C LYS A 43 44.89 46.37 20.70
N GLU A 44 45.46 47.08 21.67
CA GLU A 44 45.30 48.52 21.87
C GLU A 44 45.85 49.28 20.65
N ALA A 45 47.02 48.88 20.14
CA ALA A 45 47.59 49.45 18.92
C ALA A 45 46.73 49.19 17.68
N ALA A 46 46.09 48.02 17.60
CA ALA A 46 45.18 47.67 16.52
C ALA A 46 43.86 48.47 16.58
N LEU A 47 43.31 48.72 17.77
CA LEU A 47 42.06 49.46 17.96
C LEU A 47 42.15 50.92 17.48
N LEU A 48 43.34 51.53 17.57
CA LEU A 48 43.58 52.90 17.07
C LEU A 48 43.60 53.00 15.54
N LYS A 49 43.66 51.86 14.82
CA LYS A 49 43.75 51.82 13.36
C LYS A 49 42.77 50.78 12.79
N PRO A 50 41.46 51.08 12.78
CA PRO A 50 40.45 50.21 12.19
C PRO A 50 40.73 49.88 10.72
N HIS A 51 40.36 48.67 10.30
CA HIS A 51 40.47 48.29 8.90
C HIS A 51 39.46 49.09 8.05
N PRO A 52 39.83 49.58 6.85
CA PRO A 52 38.95 50.43 6.02
C PRO A 52 37.61 49.77 5.66
N ASP A 53 37.61 48.44 5.48
CA ASP A 53 36.41 47.66 5.17
C ASP A 53 35.54 47.29 6.40
N THR A 54 35.77 47.88 7.57
CA THR A 54 35.01 47.60 8.81
C THR A 54 34.64 48.87 9.54
N THR A 55 33.46 48.88 10.17
CA THR A 55 33.10 49.91 11.17
C THR A 55 33.97 49.79 12.42
N GLU A 56 34.06 50.85 13.22
CA GLU A 56 34.84 50.86 14.46
C GLU A 56 34.34 49.80 15.45
N GLU A 57 33.02 49.63 15.56
CA GLU A 57 32.38 48.64 16.43
C GLU A 57 32.70 47.22 15.96
N GLN A 58 32.56 46.95 14.66
CA GLN A 58 32.90 45.64 14.09
C GLN A 58 34.39 45.32 14.24
N TRP A 59 35.26 46.32 14.06
CA TRP A 59 36.70 46.17 14.25
C TRP A 59 37.05 45.84 15.70
N LYS A 60 36.40 46.49 16.66
CA LYS A 60 36.54 46.22 18.08
C LYS A 60 36.14 44.78 18.41
N GLU A 61 34.97 44.32 17.94
CA GLU A 61 34.53 42.93 18.12
C GLU A 61 35.51 41.91 17.50
N LEU A 62 36.08 42.23 16.34
CA LEU A 62 37.09 41.37 15.70
C LEU A 62 38.39 41.32 16.50
N CYS A 63 38.85 42.46 17.04
CA CYS A 63 40.02 42.50 17.93
C CYS A 63 39.78 41.71 19.22
N ASP A 64 38.58 41.83 19.81
CA ASP A 64 38.16 41.03 20.97
C ASP A 64 38.17 39.53 20.63
N LEU A 65 37.63 39.15 19.48
CA LEU A 65 37.65 37.77 19.00
C LEU A 65 39.08 37.24 18.82
N PHE A 66 39.96 37.98 18.15
CA PHE A 66 41.32 37.55 17.84
C PHE A 66 42.22 37.42 19.08
N THR A 67 41.91 38.19 20.14
CA THR A 67 42.60 38.12 21.43
C THR A 67 41.92 37.21 22.44
N SER A 68 40.74 36.68 22.15
CA SER A 68 40.08 35.71 23.02
C SER A 68 40.91 34.43 23.19
N GLU A 69 40.92 33.89 24.41
CA GLU A 69 41.66 32.67 24.75
C GLU A 69 41.26 31.50 23.84
N ALA A 70 39.96 31.34 23.59
CA ALA A 70 39.43 30.28 22.73
C ALA A 70 39.96 30.36 21.28
N PHE A 71 40.09 31.58 20.73
CA PHE A 71 40.64 31.79 19.40
C PHE A 71 42.14 31.51 19.37
N MET A 72 42.91 32.03 20.35
CA MET A 72 44.36 31.81 20.43
C MET A 72 44.69 30.33 20.55
N LYS A 73 44.03 29.60 21.46
CA LYS A 73 44.20 28.15 21.63
C LYS A 73 43.93 27.39 20.34
N ARG A 74 42.85 27.74 19.62
CA ARG A 74 42.51 27.13 18.33
C ARG A 74 43.55 27.46 17.25
N SER A 75 44.01 28.70 17.21
CA SER A 75 45.02 29.19 16.25
C SER A 75 46.37 28.48 16.43
N GLU A 76 46.85 28.36 17.67
CA GLU A 76 48.07 27.63 18.01
C GLU A 76 47.98 26.15 17.66
N GLN A 77 46.86 25.50 18.03
CA GLN A 77 46.65 24.11 17.68
C GLN A 77 46.62 23.92 16.15
N ASN A 78 45.98 24.82 15.41
CA ASN A 78 45.97 24.79 13.95
C ASN A 78 47.36 25.00 13.34
N LYS A 79 48.20 25.85 13.94
CA LYS A 79 49.61 26.02 13.54
C LYS A 79 50.40 24.72 13.74
N LYS A 80 50.27 24.08 14.91
CA LYS A 80 50.86 22.75 15.20
C LYS A 80 50.32 21.65 14.28
N ASN A 81 49.04 21.71 13.91
CA ASN A 81 48.46 20.75 12.96
C ASN A 81 48.98 21.00 11.54
N ARG A 82 49.14 22.27 11.14
CA ARG A 82 49.67 22.63 9.82
C ARG A 82 51.13 22.23 9.67
N SER A 83 51.94 22.33 10.73
CA SER A 83 53.34 21.87 10.70
C SER A 83 53.49 20.36 10.55
N LYS A 84 52.44 19.58 10.83
CA LYS A 84 52.40 18.12 10.57
C LYS A 84 52.06 17.76 9.12
N LEU A 85 51.72 18.73 8.27
CA LEU A 85 51.48 18.46 6.85
C LEU A 85 52.83 18.28 6.14
N THR A 86 53.14 17.04 5.79
CA THR A 86 54.42 16.66 5.18
C THR A 86 54.46 16.84 3.67
N VAL A 87 53.32 16.65 3.00
CA VAL A 87 53.22 16.70 1.53
C VAL A 87 52.04 17.56 1.10
N ASN A 88 52.31 18.53 0.23
CA ASN A 88 51.28 19.34 -0.41
C ASN A 88 50.90 18.72 -1.77
N HIS A 89 49.64 18.86 -2.18
CA HIS A 89 49.20 18.45 -3.51
C HIS A 89 49.37 19.58 -4.54
N ALA A 90 49.47 19.23 -5.82
CA ALA A 90 49.56 20.14 -6.97
C ALA A 90 48.24 20.26 -7.76
N ALA A 91 47.16 19.62 -7.31
CA ALA A 91 45.85 19.65 -8.01
C ALA A 91 45.19 21.04 -8.14
N GLY A 92 45.70 22.08 -7.47
CA GLY A 92 45.15 23.43 -7.52
C GLY A 92 43.69 23.51 -7.03
N SER A 93 42.83 24.21 -7.77
CA SER A 93 41.38 24.32 -7.50
C SER A 93 40.59 23.07 -7.92
N ARG A 94 41.22 22.12 -8.61
CA ARG A 94 40.57 20.86 -9.01
C ARG A 94 40.52 19.92 -7.81
N SER A 95 39.31 19.46 -7.45
CA SER A 95 39.15 18.47 -6.39
C SER A 95 39.70 17.10 -6.82
N PHE A 96 40.20 16.31 -5.86
CA PHE A 96 40.65 14.95 -6.12
C PHE A 96 39.56 14.08 -6.75
N GLN A 97 38.30 14.29 -6.37
CA GLN A 97 37.15 13.61 -6.97
C GLN A 97 37.00 13.93 -8.46
N ARG A 98 37.20 15.19 -8.85
CA ARG A 98 37.15 15.61 -10.25
C ARG A 98 38.35 15.09 -11.04
N THR A 99 39.55 15.06 -10.44
CA THR A 99 40.72 14.40 -11.06
C THR A 99 40.42 12.92 -11.30
N ARG A 100 39.95 12.21 -10.27
CA ARG A 100 39.58 10.80 -10.36
C ARG A 100 38.53 10.54 -11.44
N ALA A 101 37.45 11.32 -11.47
CA ALA A 101 36.40 11.16 -12.47
C ALA A 101 36.90 11.33 -13.90
N CYS A 102 37.85 12.24 -14.14
CA CYS A 102 38.40 12.47 -15.48
C CYS A 102 39.48 11.46 -15.88
N MET A 103 40.06 10.72 -14.93
CA MET A 103 41.07 9.70 -15.19
C MET A 103 40.50 8.28 -15.25
N LYS A 104 39.23 8.07 -14.88
CA LYS A 104 38.58 6.77 -15.02
C LYS A 104 38.52 6.38 -16.49
N ASN A 105 39.02 5.19 -16.82
CA ASN A 105 38.85 4.61 -18.14
C ASN A 105 37.35 4.36 -18.38
N GLN A 106 36.82 4.82 -19.53
CA GLN A 106 35.41 4.65 -19.88
C GLN A 106 35.03 3.20 -20.14
N GLU A 107 35.96 2.35 -20.59
CA GLU A 107 35.74 0.94 -20.89
C GLU A 107 35.84 0.05 -19.64
N SER A 108 36.85 0.27 -18.78
CA SER A 108 37.08 -0.60 -17.61
C SER A 108 36.59 -0.02 -16.28
N GLY A 109 36.26 1.27 -16.22
CA GLY A 109 35.89 1.97 -14.98
C GLY A 109 37.01 2.08 -13.94
N ASN A 110 38.16 1.46 -14.20
CA ASN A 110 39.28 1.33 -13.29
C ASN A 110 40.27 2.47 -13.48
N ILE A 111 40.93 2.82 -12.38
CA ILE A 111 41.99 3.82 -12.34
C ILE A 111 43.17 3.23 -11.57
N ASN A 112 44.38 3.39 -12.09
CA ASN A 112 45.58 3.01 -11.37
C ASN A 112 45.76 3.96 -10.16
N PRO A 113 45.75 3.45 -8.91
CA PRO A 113 45.86 4.28 -7.71
C PRO A 113 47.13 5.14 -7.63
N ALA A 114 48.30 4.59 -7.97
CA ALA A 114 49.55 5.33 -8.01
C ALA A 114 49.54 6.43 -9.07
N GLU A 115 48.99 6.19 -10.26
CA GLU A 115 48.89 7.23 -11.30
C GLU A 115 47.90 8.35 -10.93
N LEU A 116 46.80 8.02 -10.25
CA LEU A 116 45.92 9.04 -9.68
C LEU A 116 46.67 9.89 -8.65
N TYR A 117 47.48 9.26 -7.81
CA TYR A 117 48.29 9.97 -6.82
C TYR A 117 49.29 10.89 -7.52
N LYS A 118 50.08 10.36 -8.47
CA LYS A 118 51.03 11.13 -9.28
C LYS A 118 50.38 12.37 -9.88
N LYS A 119 49.21 12.22 -10.51
CA LYS A 119 48.49 13.36 -11.12
C LYS A 119 48.12 14.46 -10.12
N ASN A 120 47.85 14.12 -8.86
CA ASN A 120 47.50 15.09 -7.83
C ASN A 120 48.71 15.72 -7.15
N TYR A 121 49.91 15.13 -7.29
CA TYR A 121 51.12 15.51 -6.56
C TYR A 121 52.32 15.88 -7.46
N THR A 122 52.09 15.98 -8.76
CA THR A 122 53.03 16.57 -9.72
C THR A 122 52.44 17.83 -10.37
N ASN A 123 53.32 18.75 -10.76
CA ASN A 123 52.92 19.92 -11.54
C ASN A 123 52.64 19.55 -13.01
N LYS A 124 52.37 20.54 -13.87
CA LYS A 124 52.10 20.32 -15.30
C LYS A 124 53.29 19.68 -16.04
N ASP A 125 54.51 19.93 -15.58
CA ASP A 125 55.76 19.42 -16.15
C ASP A 125 56.15 18.03 -15.60
N GLY A 126 55.32 17.45 -14.72
CA GLY A 126 55.58 16.16 -14.09
C GLY A 126 56.55 16.20 -12.90
N ILE A 127 56.95 17.39 -12.45
CA ILE A 127 57.83 17.58 -11.31
C ILE A 127 57.05 17.38 -10.00
N TRP A 128 57.60 16.56 -9.11
CA TRP A 128 57.03 16.28 -7.79
C TRP A 128 57.00 17.51 -6.89
N THR A 129 55.95 17.65 -6.09
CA THR A 129 55.82 18.75 -5.11
C THR A 129 56.84 18.69 -3.98
N SER A 130 57.33 17.49 -3.65
CA SER A 130 58.35 17.24 -2.65
C SER A 130 58.91 15.83 -2.81
N GLU A 131 60.07 15.57 -2.22
CA GLU A 131 60.67 14.24 -2.21
C GLU A 131 59.74 13.20 -1.54
N GLY A 132 59.16 13.55 -0.39
CA GLY A 132 58.18 12.68 0.26
C GLY A 132 56.93 12.40 -0.58
N ALA A 133 56.58 13.26 -1.55
CA ALA A 133 55.52 12.96 -2.50
C ALA A 133 55.92 11.82 -3.45
N ARG A 134 57.16 11.87 -3.96
CA ARG A 134 57.74 10.83 -4.82
C ARG A 134 57.83 9.49 -4.08
N GLU A 135 58.35 9.48 -2.86
CA GLU A 135 58.45 8.28 -2.03
C GLU A 135 57.09 7.62 -1.76
N ILE A 136 56.03 8.41 -1.56
CA ILE A 136 54.66 7.87 -1.42
C ILE A 136 54.22 7.17 -2.71
N TYR A 137 54.47 7.78 -3.88
CA TYR A 137 54.14 7.18 -5.16
C TYR A 137 54.87 5.85 -5.35
N GLU A 138 56.17 5.82 -5.09
CA GLU A 138 56.99 4.62 -5.21
C GLU A 138 56.49 3.50 -4.30
N ARG A 139 56.03 3.82 -3.09
CA ARG A 139 55.38 2.83 -2.21
C ARG A 139 54.04 2.33 -2.73
N MET A 140 53.21 3.18 -3.34
CA MET A 140 51.96 2.74 -3.98
C MET A 140 52.26 1.81 -5.16
N ASP A 141 53.18 2.21 -6.03
CA ASP A 141 53.60 1.47 -7.20
C ASP A 141 54.22 0.10 -6.82
N ALA A 142 55.08 0.06 -5.79
CA ALA A 142 55.63 -1.17 -5.24
C ALA A 142 54.55 -2.10 -4.64
N PHE A 143 53.57 -1.54 -3.91
CA PHE A 143 52.44 -2.30 -3.38
C PHE A 143 51.63 -2.95 -4.50
N GLN A 144 51.33 -2.20 -5.55
CA GLN A 144 50.60 -2.69 -6.71
C GLN A 144 51.35 -3.81 -7.44
N ARG A 145 52.64 -3.62 -7.74
CA ARG A 145 53.48 -4.67 -8.34
C ARG A 145 53.51 -5.94 -7.49
N LYS A 146 53.59 -5.80 -6.17
CA LYS A 146 53.56 -6.95 -5.25
C LYS A 146 52.24 -7.73 -5.38
N CYS A 147 51.11 -7.04 -5.42
CA CYS A 147 49.82 -7.69 -5.61
C CYS A 147 49.71 -8.39 -6.97
N ASP A 148 50.22 -7.76 -8.03
CA ASP A 148 50.22 -8.34 -9.37
C ASP A 148 51.05 -9.64 -9.43
N LEU A 149 52.22 -9.66 -8.77
CA LEU A 149 53.08 -10.86 -8.64
C LEU A 149 52.42 -11.97 -7.81
N GLU A 150 51.68 -11.62 -6.77
CA GLU A 150 50.97 -12.56 -5.91
C GLU A 150 49.61 -13.00 -6.48
N GLY A 151 49.20 -12.47 -7.64
CA GLY A 151 47.88 -12.72 -8.24
C GLY A 151 46.72 -12.19 -7.38
N LYS A 152 46.97 -11.22 -6.49
CA LYS A 152 45.98 -10.63 -5.60
C LYS A 152 45.36 -9.40 -6.24
N THR A 153 44.04 -9.31 -6.18
CA THR A 153 43.32 -8.08 -6.54
C THR A 153 43.41 -7.07 -5.40
N TYR A 154 43.34 -5.78 -5.75
CA TYR A 154 43.30 -4.67 -4.80
C TYR A 154 42.38 -3.58 -5.31
N THR A 155 41.84 -2.80 -4.39
CA THR A 155 41.02 -1.64 -4.67
C THR A 155 41.79 -0.33 -4.44
N GLU A 156 41.33 0.76 -5.07
CA GLU A 156 41.85 2.11 -4.82
C GLU A 156 41.87 2.46 -3.32
N ILE A 157 40.81 2.08 -2.59
CA ILE A 157 40.67 2.37 -1.17
C ILE A 157 41.72 1.63 -0.35
N GLU A 158 42.00 0.37 -0.68
CA GLU A 158 43.00 -0.44 0.02
C GLU A 158 44.40 0.14 -0.16
N VAL A 159 44.80 0.45 -1.40
CA VAL A 159 46.12 1.04 -1.69
C VAL A 159 46.31 2.35 -0.92
N TYR A 160 45.35 3.28 -1.01
CA TYR A 160 45.45 4.55 -0.30
C TYR A 160 45.42 4.39 1.22
N SER A 161 44.62 3.46 1.75
CA SER A 161 44.52 3.22 3.18
C SER A 161 45.78 2.61 3.77
N GLU A 162 46.44 1.71 3.04
CA GLU A 162 47.69 1.07 3.45
C GLU A 162 48.83 2.09 3.44
N ILE A 163 48.96 2.87 2.37
CA ILE A 163 50.12 3.75 2.15
C ILE A 163 50.01 5.09 2.89
N LEU A 164 48.82 5.69 2.95
CA LEU A 164 48.59 7.01 3.59
C LEU A 164 47.95 6.90 4.97
N GLY A 165 47.46 5.71 5.35
CA GLY A 165 46.80 5.44 6.62
C GLY A 165 45.30 5.71 6.62
N LYS A 166 44.62 5.12 7.61
CA LYS A 166 43.17 5.21 7.81
C LYS A 166 42.79 6.40 8.71
N LYS A 167 41.63 7.01 8.44
CA LYS A 167 41.02 8.02 9.31
C LYS A 167 39.51 7.85 9.32
N SER A 168 38.86 8.10 10.46
CA SER A 168 37.40 8.08 10.54
C SER A 168 36.78 9.09 9.59
N GLY A 169 35.78 8.64 8.82
CA GLY A 169 34.95 9.48 7.96
C GLY A 169 35.43 9.71 6.52
N TYR A 170 36.72 9.52 6.20
CA TYR A 170 37.20 9.63 4.82
C TYR A 170 38.57 8.95 4.58
N VAL A 171 38.83 8.53 3.34
CA VAL A 171 40.11 7.94 2.92
C VAL A 171 41.09 9.07 2.57
N ARG A 172 42.29 9.05 3.18
CA ARG A 172 43.34 10.04 2.89
C ARG A 172 43.73 9.97 1.41
N GLY A 173 43.97 11.11 0.77
CA GLY A 173 44.34 11.19 -0.65
C GLY A 173 43.17 11.08 -1.65
N LEU A 174 41.96 10.69 -1.24
CA LEU A 174 40.80 10.52 -2.13
C LEU A 174 39.68 11.55 -1.93
N GLY A 175 39.90 12.55 -1.07
CA GLY A 175 38.91 13.58 -0.75
C GLY A 175 37.86 13.13 0.28
N ARG A 176 36.91 14.01 0.61
CA ARG A 176 35.96 13.80 1.73
C ARG A 176 34.80 12.85 1.42
N ALA A 177 34.48 12.65 0.14
CA ALA A 177 33.33 11.84 -0.25
C ALA A 177 33.60 10.33 -0.24
N VAL A 178 34.88 9.92 -0.24
CA VAL A 178 35.25 8.51 -0.23
C VAL A 178 35.37 8.07 1.21
N LYS A 179 34.39 7.31 1.69
CA LYS A 179 34.37 6.78 3.05
C LYS A 179 35.17 5.47 3.10
N PRO A 180 36.02 5.28 4.12
CA PRO A 180 36.65 3.98 4.33
C PRO A 180 35.57 2.95 4.69
N PRO A 181 35.83 1.65 4.47
CA PRO A 181 34.99 0.61 5.04
C PRO A 181 34.89 0.80 6.57
N PRO A 182 33.76 0.41 7.19
CA PRO A 182 33.61 0.50 8.64
C PRO A 182 34.77 -0.23 9.32
N SER A 183 35.36 0.39 10.34
CA SER A 183 36.45 -0.21 11.12
C SER A 183 35.96 -1.50 11.78
N SER A 184 36.81 -2.53 11.90
CA SER A 184 36.43 -3.80 12.54
C SER A 184 35.91 -3.64 13.97
N THR A 185 36.24 -2.55 14.68
CA THR A 185 35.70 -2.25 16.02
C THR A 185 34.19 -1.91 16.00
N LEU A 186 33.61 -1.56 14.84
CA LEU A 186 32.17 -1.39 14.68
C LEU A 186 31.40 -2.72 14.54
N THR A 187 32.08 -3.86 14.34
CA THR A 187 31.37 -5.14 14.17
C THR A 187 30.67 -5.60 15.44
N THR A 188 31.16 -5.24 16.62
CA THR A 188 30.53 -5.61 17.90
C THR A 188 29.24 -4.82 18.19
N GLN A 189 29.17 -3.54 17.81
CA GLN A 189 27.88 -2.78 17.86
C GLN A 189 26.94 -3.18 16.72
N SER A 190 27.50 -3.63 15.59
CA SER A 190 26.73 -4.11 14.45
C SER A 190 26.00 -5.43 14.76
N SER A 191 26.59 -6.34 15.54
CA SER A 191 25.93 -7.60 15.92
C SER A 191 24.73 -7.36 16.84
N ASP A 192 24.85 -6.47 17.82
CA ASP A 192 23.74 -6.13 18.73
C ASP A 192 22.59 -5.47 18.00
N LEU A 193 22.88 -4.52 17.10
CA LEU A 193 21.87 -3.89 16.24
C LEU A 193 21.24 -4.89 15.27
N GLN A 194 22.02 -5.82 14.71
CA GLN A 194 21.49 -6.88 13.85
C GLN A 194 20.58 -7.84 14.62
N HIS A 195 20.94 -8.22 15.85
CA HIS A 195 20.10 -9.04 16.71
C HIS A 195 18.81 -8.29 17.11
N GLN A 196 18.88 -6.99 17.41
CA GLN A 196 17.69 -6.18 17.69
C GLN A 196 16.78 -6.08 16.46
N LEU A 197 17.34 -5.91 15.26
CA LEU A 197 16.57 -5.89 14.02
C LEU A 197 15.94 -7.24 13.69
N ALA A 198 16.63 -8.36 13.95
CA ALA A 198 16.07 -9.69 13.78
C ALA A 198 14.89 -9.90 14.74
N LYS A 199 15.08 -9.60 16.02
CA LYS A 199 14.01 -9.69 17.04
C LYS A 199 12.80 -8.83 16.68
N ALA A 200 13.01 -7.58 16.25
CA ALA A 200 11.93 -6.69 15.84
C ALA A 200 11.18 -7.21 14.60
N ARG A 201 11.86 -7.88 13.67
CA ARG A 201 11.21 -8.53 12.51
C ARG A 201 10.34 -9.69 12.95
N ASP A 202 10.84 -10.56 13.83
CA ASP A 202 10.08 -11.70 14.35
C ASP A 202 8.84 -11.23 15.13
N GLU A 203 8.96 -10.16 15.92
CA GLU A 203 7.82 -9.55 16.64
C GLU A 203 6.76 -8.97 15.67
N ILE A 204 7.19 -8.30 14.59
CA ILE A 204 6.26 -7.80 13.57
C ILE A 204 5.55 -8.94 12.85
N GLU A 205 6.25 -10.02 12.53
CA GLU A 205 5.67 -11.18 11.87
C GLU A 205 4.66 -11.90 12.77
N ALA A 206 4.98 -12.05 14.07
CA ALA A 206 4.05 -12.59 15.05
C ALA A 206 2.78 -11.74 15.19
N MET A 207 2.92 -10.40 15.25
CA MET A 207 1.76 -9.49 15.31
C MET A 207 0.90 -9.57 14.03
N ARG A 208 1.53 -9.68 12.86
CA ARG A 208 0.80 -9.85 11.59
C ARG A 208 0.02 -11.16 11.57
N ALA A 209 0.63 -12.26 11.99
CA ALA A 209 -0.02 -13.56 12.06
C ALA A 209 -1.20 -13.57 13.06
N ALA A 210 -1.05 -12.91 14.21
CA ALA A 210 -2.13 -12.75 15.18
C ALA A 210 -3.30 -11.94 14.58
N ARG A 211 -3.00 -10.77 13.98
CA ARG A 211 -4.02 -9.92 13.35
C ARG A 211 -4.74 -10.62 12.19
N GLU A 212 -4.03 -11.45 11.43
CA GLU A 212 -4.63 -12.22 10.34
C GLU A 212 -5.60 -13.29 10.85
N LYS A 213 -5.28 -13.96 11.97
CA LYS A 213 -6.22 -14.89 12.62
C LYS A 213 -7.48 -14.16 13.11
N ASP A 214 -7.33 -13.00 13.74
CA ASP A 214 -8.47 -12.20 14.22
C ASP A 214 -9.39 -11.79 13.05
N LEU A 215 -8.80 -11.40 11.91
CA LEU A 215 -9.55 -11.07 10.70
C LEU A 215 -10.27 -12.30 10.11
N GLN A 216 -9.63 -13.47 10.10
CA GLN A 216 -10.27 -14.71 9.65
C GLN A 216 -11.43 -15.11 10.57
N GLU A 217 -11.26 -14.99 11.88
CA GLU A 217 -12.32 -15.30 12.85
C GLU A 217 -13.50 -14.33 12.71
N PHE A 218 -13.23 -13.03 12.49
CA PHE A 218 -14.26 -12.04 12.21
C PHE A 218 -15.02 -12.34 10.91
N ALA A 219 -14.29 -12.68 9.83
CA ALA A 219 -14.90 -13.06 8.56
C ALA A 219 -15.78 -14.31 8.69
N LYS A 220 -15.34 -15.31 9.47
CA LYS A 220 -16.13 -16.51 9.75
C LYS A 220 -17.42 -16.18 10.49
N LYS A 221 -17.35 -15.33 11.54
CA LYS A 221 -18.54 -14.88 12.28
C LYS A 221 -19.51 -14.09 11.40
N GLN A 222 -19.00 -13.25 10.49
CA GLN A 222 -19.84 -12.58 9.50
C GLN A 222 -20.54 -13.59 8.57
N ALA A 223 -19.80 -14.57 8.04
CA ALA A 223 -20.38 -15.58 7.15
C ALA A 223 -21.45 -16.46 7.84
N GLU A 224 -21.22 -16.85 9.09
CA GLU A 224 -22.20 -17.60 9.90
C GLU A 224 -23.47 -16.76 10.17
N MET A 225 -23.31 -15.47 10.46
CA MET A 225 -24.45 -14.55 10.65
C MET A 225 -25.22 -14.33 9.35
N GLU A 226 -24.53 -14.19 8.22
CA GLU A 226 -25.19 -14.10 6.92
C GLU A 226 -25.93 -15.39 6.53
N ALA A 227 -25.37 -16.55 6.87
CA ALA A 227 -26.01 -17.84 6.63
C ALA A 227 -27.31 -17.96 7.44
N THR A 228 -27.29 -17.65 8.74
CA THR A 228 -28.50 -17.71 9.59
C THR A 228 -29.59 -16.74 9.12
N LEU A 229 -29.22 -15.53 8.68
CA LEU A 229 -30.17 -14.58 8.07
C LEU A 229 -30.74 -15.11 6.75
N ARG A 230 -29.95 -15.84 5.97
CA ARG A 230 -30.38 -16.42 4.70
C ARG A 230 -31.36 -17.57 4.93
N ASP A 231 -31.05 -18.44 5.89
CA ASP A 231 -31.93 -19.56 6.29
C ASP A 231 -33.27 -19.04 6.81
N HIS A 232 -33.25 -18.03 7.70
CA HIS A 232 -34.49 -17.43 8.20
C HIS A 232 -35.33 -16.79 7.09
N ARG A 233 -34.70 -16.15 6.10
CA ARG A 233 -35.42 -15.61 4.93
C ARG A 233 -36.03 -16.71 4.07
N GLU A 234 -35.33 -17.82 3.88
CA GLU A 234 -35.86 -18.93 3.09
C GLU A 234 -36.99 -19.66 3.82
N GLU A 235 -36.88 -19.85 5.13
CA GLU A 235 -37.97 -20.35 5.98
C GLU A 235 -39.23 -19.47 5.85
N GLN A 236 -39.08 -18.15 5.90
CA GLN A 236 -40.19 -17.23 5.69
C GLN A 236 -40.81 -17.36 4.29
N ARG A 237 -40.00 -17.57 3.24
CA ARG A 237 -40.50 -17.78 1.88
C ARG A 237 -41.28 -19.08 1.75
N VAL A 238 -40.74 -20.17 2.30
CA VAL A 238 -41.39 -21.49 2.30
C VAL A 238 -42.71 -21.44 3.08
N GLU A 239 -42.73 -20.76 4.23
CA GLU A 239 -43.94 -20.57 5.03
C GLU A 239 -45.01 -19.79 4.25
N GLN A 240 -44.63 -18.68 3.60
CA GLN A 240 -45.55 -17.90 2.75
C GLN A 240 -46.09 -18.71 1.58
N GLU A 241 -45.25 -19.53 0.95
CA GLU A 241 -45.67 -20.40 -0.15
C GLU A 241 -46.60 -21.52 0.34
N ARG A 242 -46.35 -22.10 1.52
CA ARG A 242 -47.25 -23.08 2.14
C ARG A 242 -48.63 -22.48 2.40
N ILE A 243 -48.67 -21.28 3.00
CA ILE A 243 -49.93 -20.57 3.26
C ILE A 243 -50.68 -20.31 1.95
N ARG A 244 -49.97 -19.90 0.90
CA ARG A 244 -50.57 -19.66 -0.42
C ARG A 244 -51.16 -20.94 -1.01
N LEU A 245 -50.42 -22.05 -1.00
CA LEU A 245 -50.89 -23.33 -1.53
C LEU A 245 -52.09 -23.86 -0.74
N GLU A 246 -52.09 -23.70 0.59
CA GLU A 246 -53.22 -24.09 1.44
C GLU A 246 -54.48 -23.26 1.13
N GLN A 247 -54.32 -21.96 0.87
CA GLN A 247 -55.42 -21.10 0.41
C GLN A 247 -55.94 -21.54 -0.97
N GLU A 248 -55.04 -21.84 -1.92
CA GLU A 248 -55.42 -22.32 -3.26
C GLU A 248 -56.16 -23.68 -3.19
N GLU A 249 -55.71 -24.61 -2.36
CA GLU A 249 -56.41 -25.88 -2.12
C GLU A 249 -57.79 -25.66 -1.49
N ARG A 250 -57.88 -24.77 -0.49
CA ARG A 250 -59.16 -24.45 0.16
C ARG A 250 -60.16 -23.90 -0.83
N MET A 251 -59.72 -22.98 -1.70
CA MET A 251 -60.54 -22.42 -2.78
C MET A 251 -60.99 -23.51 -3.77
N LYS A 252 -60.11 -24.44 -4.16
CA LYS A 252 -60.48 -25.57 -5.04
C LYS A 252 -61.51 -26.49 -4.39
N ARG A 253 -61.34 -26.84 -3.10
CA ARG A 253 -62.30 -27.67 -2.36
C ARG A 253 -63.67 -26.98 -2.23
N GLU A 254 -63.68 -25.65 -2.10
CA GLU A 254 -64.91 -24.87 -2.04
C GLU A 254 -65.61 -24.80 -3.40
N GLN A 255 -64.86 -24.58 -4.49
CA GLN A 255 -65.39 -24.65 -5.85
C GLN A 255 -65.97 -26.03 -6.18
N GLU A 256 -65.26 -27.12 -5.82
CA GLU A 256 -65.75 -28.47 -6.06
C GLU A 256 -67.00 -28.79 -5.22
N ARG A 257 -67.06 -28.32 -3.96
CA ARG A 257 -68.28 -28.42 -3.15
C ARG A 257 -69.45 -27.71 -3.79
N MET A 258 -69.27 -26.46 -4.24
CA MET A 258 -70.33 -25.73 -4.94
C MET A 258 -70.77 -26.44 -6.22
N ARG A 259 -69.84 -27.07 -6.94
CA ARG A 259 -70.15 -27.85 -8.14
C ARG A 259 -70.97 -29.09 -7.81
N ILE A 260 -70.59 -29.85 -6.79
CA ILE A 260 -71.35 -31.03 -6.33
C ILE A 260 -72.75 -30.63 -5.86
N GLU A 261 -72.87 -29.59 -5.02
CA GLU A 261 -74.17 -29.08 -4.57
C GLU A 261 -75.05 -28.64 -5.74
N HIS A 262 -74.45 -28.01 -6.77
CA HIS A 262 -75.17 -27.63 -7.97
C HIS A 262 -75.66 -28.85 -8.77
N GLU A 263 -74.81 -29.86 -8.96
CA GLU A 263 -75.16 -31.13 -9.60
C GLU A 263 -76.27 -31.87 -8.82
N GLU A 264 -76.18 -31.92 -7.49
CA GLU A 264 -77.22 -32.51 -6.63
C GLU A 264 -78.56 -31.76 -6.74
N ARG A 265 -78.54 -30.42 -6.76
CA ARG A 265 -79.75 -29.62 -6.98
C ARG A 265 -80.40 -29.93 -8.32
N ILE A 266 -79.61 -30.06 -9.39
CA ILE A 266 -80.11 -30.45 -10.72
C ILE A 266 -80.71 -31.86 -10.67
N GLN A 267 -80.04 -32.82 -10.04
CA GLN A 267 -80.56 -34.20 -9.94
C GLN A 267 -81.88 -34.26 -9.15
N LEU A 268 -81.96 -33.57 -8.00
CA LEU A 268 -83.19 -33.46 -7.22
C LEU A 268 -84.33 -32.85 -8.03
N GLU A 269 -84.05 -31.82 -8.84
CA GLU A 269 -85.03 -31.20 -9.72
C GLU A 269 -85.47 -32.15 -10.85
N GLN A 270 -84.55 -32.87 -11.47
CA GLN A 270 -84.86 -33.92 -12.45
C GLN A 270 -85.69 -35.06 -11.86
N GLU A 271 -85.37 -35.53 -10.66
CA GLU A 271 -86.11 -36.58 -9.97
C GLU A 271 -87.51 -36.11 -9.59
N ARG A 272 -87.65 -34.86 -9.12
CA ARG A 272 -88.94 -34.24 -8.83
C ARG A 272 -89.80 -34.16 -10.10
N MET A 273 -89.23 -33.69 -11.20
CA MET A 273 -89.89 -33.66 -12.52
C MET A 273 -90.32 -35.06 -12.98
N ARG A 274 -89.48 -36.08 -12.77
CA ARG A 274 -89.81 -37.47 -13.11
C ARG A 274 -90.95 -38.02 -12.26
N LYS A 275 -90.91 -37.83 -10.94
CA LYS A 275 -92.00 -38.25 -10.02
C LYS A 275 -93.31 -37.55 -10.35
N GLU A 276 -93.25 -36.28 -10.77
CA GLU A 276 -94.41 -35.53 -11.22
C GLU A 276 -94.98 -36.09 -12.53
N GLN A 277 -94.14 -36.43 -13.51
CA GLN A 277 -94.57 -37.13 -14.73
C GLN A 277 -95.17 -38.51 -14.42
N GLU A 278 -94.59 -39.28 -13.50
CA GLU A 278 -95.12 -40.58 -13.10
C GLU A 278 -96.49 -40.43 -12.39
N ARG A 279 -96.67 -39.42 -11.53
CA ARG A 279 -97.97 -39.08 -10.94
C ARG A 279 -99.00 -38.74 -12.01
N LEU A 280 -98.66 -37.85 -12.95
CA LEU A 280 -99.53 -37.48 -14.07
C LEU A 280 -99.93 -38.70 -14.90
N ARG A 281 -98.98 -39.60 -15.21
CA ARG A 281 -99.26 -40.85 -15.93
C ARG A 281 -100.19 -41.78 -15.14
N ALA A 282 -99.96 -41.94 -13.84
CA ALA A 282 -100.80 -42.76 -12.98
C ALA A 282 -102.23 -42.20 -12.89
N GLU A 283 -102.39 -40.88 -12.79
CA GLU A 283 -103.68 -40.19 -12.77
C GLU A 283 -104.44 -40.36 -14.09
N ILE A 284 -103.76 -40.21 -15.23
CA ILE A 284 -104.32 -40.50 -16.56
C ILE A 284 -104.75 -41.97 -16.66
N SER A 285 -103.92 -42.91 -16.20
CA SER A 285 -104.23 -44.34 -16.22
C SER A 285 -105.45 -44.68 -15.37
N LYS A 286 -105.54 -44.11 -14.17
CA LYS A 286 -106.67 -44.31 -13.25
C LYS A 286 -107.97 -43.77 -13.83
N GLU A 287 -107.90 -42.63 -14.53
CA GLU A 287 -109.06 -42.04 -15.18
C GLU A 287 -109.49 -42.80 -16.45
N LEU A 288 -108.54 -43.41 -17.16
CA LEU A 288 -108.81 -44.36 -18.25
C LEU A 288 -109.48 -45.64 -17.72
N GLU A 289 -108.97 -46.24 -16.65
CA GLU A 289 -109.58 -47.41 -16.01
C GLU A 289 -111.00 -47.11 -15.51
N LYS A 290 -111.21 -45.96 -14.88
CA LYS A 290 -112.54 -45.51 -14.44
C LYS A 290 -113.51 -45.35 -15.61
N LYS A 291 -113.04 -44.78 -16.74
CA LYS A 291 -113.82 -44.71 -17.99
C LYS A 291 -114.11 -46.09 -18.57
N MET A 292 -113.14 -47.00 -18.58
CA MET A 292 -113.32 -48.37 -19.08
C MET A 292 -114.32 -49.15 -18.22
N SER A 293 -114.24 -49.05 -16.89
CA SER A 293 -115.19 -49.64 -15.95
C SER A 293 -116.60 -49.09 -16.16
N SER A 294 -116.76 -47.77 -16.34
CA SER A 294 -118.04 -47.15 -16.68
C SER A 294 -118.62 -47.68 -18.01
N VAL A 295 -117.78 -47.85 -19.04
CA VAL A 295 -118.19 -48.42 -20.33
C VAL A 295 -118.58 -49.90 -20.21
N MET A 296 -117.83 -50.68 -19.44
CA MET A 296 -118.10 -52.10 -19.18
C MET A 296 -119.37 -52.29 -18.36
N GLU A 297 -119.60 -51.50 -17.30
CA GLU A 297 -120.87 -51.48 -16.56
C GLU A 297 -122.04 -51.13 -17.48
N LYS A 298 -121.87 -50.16 -18.38
CA LYS A 298 -122.90 -49.78 -19.35
C LYS A 298 -123.20 -50.93 -20.32
N LYS A 299 -122.16 -51.60 -20.86
CA LYS A 299 -122.30 -52.78 -21.71
C LYS A 299 -122.94 -53.97 -20.98
N MET A 300 -122.55 -54.24 -19.73
CA MET A 300 -123.12 -55.31 -18.91
C MET A 300 -124.57 -55.02 -18.52
N SER A 301 -124.92 -53.75 -18.26
CA SER A 301 -126.31 -53.30 -18.07
C SER A 301 -127.14 -53.53 -19.33
N ASP A 302 -126.61 -53.16 -20.50
CA ASP A 302 -127.29 -53.35 -21.79
C ASP A 302 -127.41 -54.84 -22.18
N MET A 303 -126.42 -55.67 -21.83
CA MET A 303 -126.44 -57.11 -22.06
C MET A 303 -127.39 -57.83 -21.09
N SER A 304 -127.42 -57.43 -19.81
CA SER A 304 -128.43 -57.91 -18.84
C SER A 304 -129.84 -57.54 -19.29
N LYS A 305 -130.06 -56.33 -19.82
CA LYS A 305 -131.35 -55.93 -20.40
C LYS A 305 -131.73 -56.78 -21.62
N ARG A 306 -130.77 -57.17 -22.46
CA ARG A 306 -131.01 -58.10 -23.59
C ARG A 306 -131.33 -59.52 -23.15
N LEU A 307 -130.61 -60.06 -22.16
CA LEU A 307 -130.83 -61.42 -21.66
C LEU A 307 -132.15 -61.55 -20.88
N PHE A 308 -132.55 -60.51 -20.14
CA PHE A 308 -133.87 -60.46 -19.49
C PHE A 308 -135.03 -60.39 -20.48
N SER A 309 -134.80 -59.88 -21.71
CA SER A 309 -135.81 -59.84 -22.77
C SER A 309 -136.01 -61.19 -23.48
N GLN A 310 -135.12 -62.17 -23.32
CA GLN A 310 -135.08 -63.34 -24.20
C GLN A 310 -135.66 -64.63 -23.59
N PHE A 311 -135.83 -64.74 -22.25
CA PHE A 311 -136.29 -66.00 -21.62
C PHE A 311 -137.25 -65.85 -20.42
N GLY A 312 -137.88 -64.69 -20.22
CA GLY A 312 -138.86 -64.46 -19.14
C GLY A 312 -140.19 -63.89 -19.62
N GLY A 313 -141.15 -64.75 -19.95
CA GLY A 313 -142.58 -64.39 -20.15
C GLY A 313 -143.26 -65.25 -21.22
N SER A 314 -143.84 -66.41 -20.88
CA SER A 314 -145.22 -66.61 -20.37
C SER A 314 -146.26 -66.89 -21.48
N LYS A 315 -146.82 -68.11 -21.43
CA LYS A 315 -148.21 -68.51 -21.75
C LYS A 315 -148.90 -67.84 -22.96
N ARG A 316 -149.05 -68.59 -24.05
CA ARG A 316 -150.31 -69.19 -24.54
C ARG A 316 -150.02 -70.15 -25.68
#